data_AF-A0AAU4ZXK7-F1
#
_entry.id   AF-A0AAU4ZXK7-F1
#
_cell.length_a   1.000
_cell.length_b   1.000
_cell.length_c   1.000
_cell.angle_alpha   90.00
_cell.angle_beta   90.00
_cell.angle_gamma   90.00
#
_symmetry.space_group_name_H-M   'P 1'
#
loop_
_entity.id
_entity.type
_entity.pdbx_description
1 polymer ?
#
loop_
_entity_poly.entity_id
_entity_poly.type
_entity_poly.pdbx_seq_one_letter_code
_entity_poly.pdbx_strand_id
1 'polypeptide(L)'
;MASLSLPASGALRIWLPHTTSLGHIASIDAMMTTSTRPVWDPQRECWTVPKNHFLVMVGRLLGRHKHLMLGREYNPHEKCNASCKNAHGPYCTCSCLAQYHGRRRWMEGFTQVDELDTRYRGESWHWLVVTHIDSRLRR
;
A
#
# COMPACT_ATOMS: atom_id res chain seq x y z
N MET A 1 4.70 -12.76 3.66
CA MET A 1 4.05 -11.62 4.37
C MET A 1 2.91 -11.10 3.51
N ALA A 2 1.89 -10.47 4.07
CA ALA A 2 0.92 -9.73 3.26
C ALA A 2 1.59 -8.47 2.69
N SER A 3 1.27 -8.12 1.46
CA SER A 3 1.84 -6.96 0.78
C SER A 3 0.80 -6.23 -0.05
N LEU A 4 0.87 -4.91 -0.05
CA LEU A 4 0.13 -4.03 -0.93
C LEU A 4 1.11 -3.23 -1.77
N SER A 5 0.81 -2.98 -3.04
CA SER A 5 1.61 -2.05 -3.83
C SER A 5 0.75 -1.07 -4.62
N LEU A 6 1.15 0.21 -4.59
CA LEU A 6 0.58 1.32 -5.35
C LEU A 6 1.46 1.61 -6.57
N PRO A 7 1.10 1.11 -7.77
CA PRO A 7 1.78 1.51 -8.99
C PRO A 7 1.44 2.97 -9.33
N ALA A 8 2.23 3.62 -10.18
CA ALA A 8 1.95 4.97 -10.64
C ALA A 8 0.63 5.03 -11.41
N SER A 9 0.36 4.02 -12.23
CA SER A 9 -0.86 3.86 -13.03
C SER A 9 -1.59 2.55 -12.72
N GLY A 10 -2.91 2.51 -12.94
CA GLY A 10 -3.71 1.28 -12.81
C GLY A 10 -4.15 0.95 -11.37
N ALA A 11 -4.39 -0.33 -11.12
CA ALA A 11 -5.01 -0.85 -9.89
C ALA A 11 -4.00 -1.01 -8.72
N LEU A 12 -4.53 -1.06 -7.49
CA LEU A 12 -3.80 -1.52 -6.31
C LEU A 12 -3.51 -3.02 -6.45
N ARG A 13 -2.30 -3.46 -6.09
CA ARG A 13 -1.92 -4.88 -6.12
C ARG A 13 -1.81 -5.44 -4.71
N ILE A 14 -2.25 -6.68 -4.51
CA ILE A 14 -2.36 -7.35 -3.22
C ILE A 14 -1.75 -8.76 -3.32
N TRP A 15 -0.80 -9.05 -2.43
CA TRP A 15 -0.28 -10.40 -2.20
C TRP A 15 -0.66 -10.82 -0.79
N LEU A 16 -1.31 -11.98 -0.65
CA LEU A 16 -1.71 -12.54 0.64
C LEU A 16 -1.01 -13.89 0.85
N PRO A 17 -0.43 -14.14 2.05
CA PRO A 17 0.20 -15.42 2.35
C PRO A 17 -0.86 -16.52 2.54
N HIS A 18 -0.52 -17.74 2.14
CA HIS A 18 -1.17 -19.00 2.55
C HIS A 18 -2.71 -18.98 2.63
N THR A 19 -3.37 -18.91 1.48
CA THR A 19 -4.80 -19.23 1.36
C THR A 19 -5.08 -19.76 -0.03
N THR A 20 -6.13 -20.56 -0.21
CA THR A 20 -6.61 -20.92 -1.54
C THR A 20 -7.12 -19.66 -2.26
N SER A 21 -7.23 -19.69 -3.59
CA SER A 21 -7.75 -18.55 -4.36
C SER A 21 -9.13 -18.10 -3.86
N LEU A 22 -10.00 -19.03 -3.46
CA LEU A 22 -11.30 -18.72 -2.86
C LEU A 22 -11.16 -17.99 -1.52
N GLY A 23 -10.22 -18.44 -0.67
CA GLY A 23 -9.93 -17.79 0.61
C GLY A 23 -9.35 -16.38 0.44
N HIS A 24 -8.55 -16.14 -0.60
CA HIS A 24 -8.09 -14.80 -0.95
C HIS A 24 -9.24 -13.89 -1.33
N ILE A 25 -10.11 -14.33 -2.25
CA ILE A 25 -11.27 -13.54 -2.69
C ILE A 25 -12.15 -13.18 -1.49
N ALA A 26 -12.53 -14.16 -0.67
CA ALA A 26 -13.34 -13.90 0.52
C ALA A 26 -12.68 -12.90 1.48
N SER A 27 -11.37 -13.01 1.67
CA SER A 27 -10.61 -12.08 2.51
C SER A 27 -10.59 -10.66 1.95
N ILE A 28 -10.40 -10.50 0.64
CA ILE A 28 -10.34 -9.21 -0.05
C ILE A 28 -11.74 -8.58 -0.14
N ASP A 29 -12.76 -9.36 -0.48
CA ASP A 29 -14.16 -8.91 -0.52
C ASP A 29 -14.62 -8.42 0.85
N ALA A 30 -14.28 -9.15 1.92
CA ALA A 30 -14.54 -8.72 3.28
C ALA A 30 -13.76 -7.46 3.69
N MET A 31 -12.89 -6.90 2.84
CA MET A 31 -12.17 -5.64 3.06
C MET A 31 -12.66 -4.46 2.20
N MET A 32 -13.24 -4.74 1.03
CA MET A 32 -13.68 -3.69 0.11
C MET A 32 -14.98 -3.03 0.58
N THR A 33 -15.13 -1.75 0.24
CA THR A 33 -16.37 -0.97 0.50
C THR A 33 -17.29 -0.92 -0.73
N THR A 34 -16.88 -1.49 -1.85
CA THR A 34 -17.66 -1.58 -3.09
C THR A 34 -17.82 -3.05 -3.49
N SER A 35 -18.84 -3.34 -4.30
CA SER A 35 -19.11 -4.68 -4.85
C SER A 35 -18.20 -5.08 -6.03
N THR A 36 -17.12 -4.34 -6.28
CA THR A 36 -16.18 -4.63 -7.35
C THR A 36 -15.39 -5.88 -7.01
N ARG A 37 -15.46 -6.92 -7.85
CA ARG A 37 -14.69 -8.16 -7.59
C ARG A 37 -13.18 -7.93 -7.78
N PRO A 38 -12.32 -8.54 -6.94
CA PRO A 38 -10.89 -8.56 -7.17
C PRO A 38 -10.57 -9.32 -8.45
N VAL A 39 -9.60 -8.84 -9.20
CA VAL A 39 -9.16 -9.47 -10.45
C VAL A 39 -7.78 -10.05 -10.25
N TRP A 40 -7.59 -11.33 -10.60
CA TRP A 40 -6.28 -11.96 -10.57
C TRP A 40 -5.42 -11.47 -11.74
N ASP A 41 -4.22 -10.99 -11.45
CA ASP A 41 -3.17 -10.65 -12.42
C ASP A 41 -2.15 -11.80 -12.45
N PRO A 42 -2.18 -12.67 -13.48
CA PRO A 42 -1.27 -13.81 -13.57
C PRO A 42 0.17 -13.40 -13.92
N GLN A 43 0.38 -12.21 -14.47
CA GLN A 43 1.74 -11.76 -14.83
C GLN A 43 2.52 -11.31 -13.60
N ARG A 44 1.82 -10.78 -12.59
CA ARG A 44 2.40 -10.30 -11.33
C ARG A 44 2.06 -11.21 -10.13
N GLU A 45 1.33 -12.29 -10.39
CA GLU A 45 0.88 -13.29 -9.42
C GLU A 45 0.21 -12.64 -8.20
N CYS A 46 -0.74 -11.74 -8.46
CA CYS A 46 -1.36 -10.92 -7.41
C CYS A 46 -2.84 -10.66 -7.68
N TRP A 47 -3.56 -10.26 -6.64
CA TRP A 47 -4.90 -9.72 -6.80
C TRP A 47 -4.86 -8.23 -7.04
N THR A 48 -5.76 -7.73 -7.88
CA THR A 48 -5.91 -6.31 -8.18
C THR A 48 -7.28 -5.80 -7.77
N VAL A 49 -7.31 -4.60 -7.21
CA VAL A 49 -8.54 -3.89 -6.80
C VAL A 49 -8.42 -2.40 -7.11
N PRO A 50 -9.54 -1.65 -7.14
CA PRO A 50 -9.50 -0.20 -7.27
C PRO A 50 -8.59 0.49 -6.23
N LYS A 51 -7.77 1.45 -6.67
CA LYS A 51 -6.77 2.13 -5.82
C LYS A 51 -7.37 2.82 -4.59
N ASN A 52 -8.60 3.32 -4.69
CA ASN A 52 -9.34 3.99 -3.60
C ASN A 52 -9.51 3.12 -2.34
N HIS A 53 -9.33 1.80 -2.44
CA HIS A 53 -9.35 0.90 -1.28
C HIS A 53 -8.03 0.85 -0.50
N PHE A 54 -6.96 1.53 -0.93
CA PHE A 54 -5.63 1.40 -0.31
C PHE A 54 -5.64 1.57 1.21
N LEU A 55 -6.13 2.70 1.74
CA LEU A 55 -6.09 2.97 3.18
C LEU A 55 -6.96 1.97 3.97
N VAL A 56 -8.11 1.58 3.43
CA VAL A 56 -8.98 0.58 4.05
C VAL A 56 -8.30 -0.79 4.10
N MET A 57 -7.63 -1.20 3.01
CA MET A 57 -6.86 -2.44 2.93
C MET A 57 -5.70 -2.43 3.91
N VAL A 58 -4.94 -1.33 4.00
CA VAL A 58 -3.84 -1.18 4.96
C VAL A 58 -4.34 -1.42 6.39
N GLY A 59 -5.38 -0.71 6.80
CA GLY A 59 -5.92 -0.82 8.16
C GLY A 59 -6.44 -2.23 8.47
N ARG A 60 -7.21 -2.84 7.56
CA ARG A 60 -7.77 -4.18 7.76
C ARG A 60 -6.71 -5.28 7.72
N LEU A 61 -5.70 -5.16 6.85
CA LEU A 61 -4.60 -6.13 6.80
C LEU A 61 -3.68 -6.02 8.01
N LEU A 62 -3.35 -4.81 8.47
CA LEU A 62 -2.60 -4.66 9.71
C LEU A 62 -3.39 -5.15 10.94
N GLY A 63 -4.72 -5.06 10.92
CA GLY A 63 -5.56 -5.68 11.96
C GLY A 63 -5.48 -7.22 11.99
N ARG A 64 -5.12 -7.85 10.87
CA ARG A 64 -4.99 -9.32 10.75
C ARG A 64 -3.54 -9.81 10.81
N HIS A 65 -2.60 -8.97 10.42
CA HIS A 65 -1.18 -9.31 10.31
C HIS A 65 -0.35 -8.30 11.10
N LYS A 66 0.58 -8.81 11.91
CA LYS A 66 1.47 -7.96 12.73
C LYS A 66 2.27 -6.96 11.89
N HIS A 67 2.65 -7.36 10.68
CA HIS A 67 3.39 -6.52 9.74
C HIS A 67 2.75 -6.57 8.35
N LEU A 68 2.85 -5.46 7.63
CA LEU A 68 2.40 -5.31 6.26
C LEU A 68 3.49 -4.64 5.45
N MET A 69 3.73 -5.12 4.24
CA MET A 69 4.66 -4.50 3.30
C MET A 69 3.89 -3.58 2.34
N LEU A 70 4.30 -2.32 2.24
CA LEU A 70 3.67 -1.28 1.42
C LEU A 70 4.64 -0.82 0.35
N GLY A 71 4.39 -1.22 -0.90
CA GLY A 71 5.14 -0.75 -2.06
C GLY A 71 4.51 0.47 -2.69
N ARG A 72 5.35 1.37 -3.19
CA ARG A 72 4.94 2.52 -3.98
C ARG A 72 5.89 2.69 -5.14
N GLU A 73 5.35 2.72 -6.34
CA GLU A 73 6.11 3.14 -7.51
C GLU A 73 6.36 4.65 -7.43
N TYR A 74 7.58 5.07 -7.73
CA TYR A 74 7.96 6.47 -7.76
C TYR A 74 8.88 6.77 -8.96
N ASN A 75 8.91 8.04 -9.34
CA ASN A 75 9.84 8.56 -10.32
C ASN A 75 10.99 9.29 -9.58
N PRO A 76 12.23 8.78 -9.64
CA PRO A 76 13.39 9.41 -9.00
C PRO A 76 13.65 10.86 -9.47
N HIS A 77 13.17 11.22 -10.67
CA HIS A 77 13.35 12.55 -11.26
C HIS A 77 12.17 13.49 -11.01
N GLU A 78 11.04 13.00 -10.48
CA GLU A 78 9.87 13.83 -10.19
C GLU A 78 10.06 14.54 -8.83
N LYS A 79 10.42 15.83 -8.88
CA LYS A 79 10.63 16.65 -7.68
C LYS A 79 9.33 16.85 -6.89
N CYS A 80 9.41 16.69 -5.57
CA CYS A 80 8.34 17.03 -4.64
C CYS A 80 7.97 18.51 -4.74
N ASN A 81 6.68 18.80 -4.86
CA ASN A 81 6.15 20.17 -4.97
C ASN A 81 5.07 20.45 -3.91
N ALA A 82 4.55 21.68 -3.90
CA ALA A 82 3.50 22.10 -2.95
C ALA A 82 2.21 21.28 -3.10
N SER A 83 1.84 20.86 -4.32
CA SER A 83 0.68 19.99 -4.54
C SER A 83 0.84 18.66 -3.81
N CYS A 84 1.99 18.00 -3.92
CA CYS A 84 2.25 16.77 -3.17
C CYS A 84 2.17 16.98 -1.64
N LYS A 85 2.79 18.05 -1.12
CA LYS A 85 2.79 18.34 0.33
C LYS A 85 1.39 18.62 0.88
N ASN A 86 0.52 19.20 0.06
CA ASN A 86 -0.85 19.57 0.42
C ASN A 86 -1.91 18.57 -0.08
N ALA A 87 -1.50 17.50 -0.75
CA ALA A 87 -2.42 16.53 -1.34
C ALA A 87 -3.30 15.86 -0.30
N HIS A 88 -4.49 15.47 -0.74
CA HIS A 88 -5.41 14.63 0.01
C HIS A 88 -5.29 13.18 -0.47
N GLY A 89 -5.34 12.25 0.48
CA GLY A 89 -5.22 10.82 0.18
C GLY A 89 -3.78 10.29 0.23
N PRO A 90 -3.56 9.05 -0.24
CA PRO A 90 -2.29 8.34 -0.10
C PRO A 90 -1.47 8.24 -1.39
N TYR A 91 -1.87 8.88 -2.50
CA TYR A 91 -1.24 8.64 -3.80
C TYR A 91 -0.15 9.65 -4.10
N CYS A 92 1.06 9.13 -4.26
CA CYS A 92 2.25 9.90 -4.52
C CYS A 92 3.18 9.06 -5.40
N THR A 93 3.79 9.71 -6.39
CA THR A 93 4.81 9.14 -7.27
C THR A 93 6.11 9.95 -7.25
N CYS A 94 6.20 11.03 -6.45
CA CYS A 94 7.42 11.82 -6.40
C CYS A 94 8.58 11.12 -5.71
N SER A 95 9.79 11.58 -6.03
CA SER A 95 11.06 11.19 -5.38
C SER A 95 11.11 11.44 -3.86
N CYS A 96 10.08 12.11 -3.31
CA CYS A 96 9.85 12.26 -1.89
C CYS A 96 9.39 10.98 -1.17
N LEU A 97 9.05 9.92 -1.91
CA LEU A 97 8.62 8.63 -1.36
C LEU A 97 7.41 8.73 -0.41
N ALA A 98 6.57 9.76 -0.62
CA ALA A 98 5.47 10.13 0.25
C ALA A 98 5.84 10.57 1.69
N GLN A 99 7.11 10.83 1.99
CA GLN A 99 7.58 11.32 3.29
C GLN A 99 6.91 12.64 3.71
N TYR A 100 6.71 13.53 2.74
CA TYR A 100 6.07 14.84 2.94
C TYR A 100 4.63 14.91 2.42
N HIS A 101 4.14 13.84 1.80
CA HIS A 101 2.87 13.84 1.08
C HIS A 101 1.69 14.05 2.03
N GLY A 102 0.84 15.04 1.75
CA GLY A 102 -0.34 15.35 2.57
C GLY A 102 -0.02 15.59 4.05
N ARG A 103 1.20 16.08 4.37
CA ARG A 103 1.74 16.19 5.73
C ARG A 103 1.84 14.85 6.45
N ARG A 104 2.11 13.77 5.71
CA ARG A 104 2.29 12.40 6.21
C ARG A 104 1.04 11.78 6.86
N ARG A 105 -0.15 12.39 6.66
CA ARG A 105 -1.44 11.91 7.22
C ARG A 105 -1.82 10.50 6.79
N TRP A 106 -1.34 10.03 5.63
CA TRP A 106 -1.62 8.68 5.15
C TRP A 106 -1.03 7.57 6.03
N MET A 107 -0.05 7.88 6.89
CA MET A 107 0.55 6.96 7.87
C MET A 107 -0.20 6.91 9.21
N GLU A 108 -1.31 7.65 9.35
CA GLU A 108 -2.05 7.69 10.61
C GLU A 108 -2.52 6.29 11.02
N GLY A 109 -2.15 5.87 12.24
CA GLY A 109 -2.48 4.56 12.81
C GLY A 109 -1.39 3.49 12.70
N PHE A 110 -0.31 3.72 11.93
CA PHE A 110 0.78 2.76 11.79
C PHE A 110 2.15 3.43 11.68
N THR A 111 3.20 2.68 11.98
CA THR A 111 4.59 3.16 11.91
C THR A 111 5.43 2.28 11.03
N GLN A 112 6.43 2.88 10.41
CA GLN A 112 7.48 2.18 9.68
C GLN A 112 8.43 1.49 10.66
N VAL A 113 8.83 0.26 10.31
CA VAL A 113 9.84 -0.53 11.04
C VAL A 113 11.02 -0.92 10.15
N ASP A 114 10.85 -0.92 8.83
CA ASP A 114 11.90 -1.20 7.86
C ASP A 114 11.57 -0.55 6.51
N GLU A 115 12.57 -0.39 5.65
CA GLU A 115 12.41 0.09 4.29
C GLU A 115 13.43 -0.50 3.31
N LEU A 116 13.04 -0.62 2.05
CA LEU A 116 13.95 -0.93 0.96
C LEU A 116 13.49 -0.35 -0.37
N ASP A 117 14.44 -0.14 -1.28
CA ASP A 117 14.18 0.26 -2.65
C ASP A 117 14.49 -0.89 -3.62
N THR A 118 13.64 -1.06 -4.63
CA THR A 118 13.87 -2.01 -5.72
C THR A 118 13.63 -1.37 -7.07
N ARG A 119 14.27 -1.92 -8.11
CA ARG A 119 13.91 -1.64 -9.50
C ARG A 119 13.41 -2.91 -10.16
N TYR A 120 12.25 -2.83 -10.80
CA TYR A 120 11.64 -3.97 -11.48
C TYR A 120 11.05 -3.51 -12.81
N ARG A 121 11.48 -4.13 -13.91
CA ARG A 121 11.04 -3.78 -15.28
C ARG A 121 11.12 -2.27 -15.60
N GLY A 122 12.17 -1.61 -15.11
CA GLY A 122 12.38 -0.17 -15.30
C GLY A 122 11.62 0.74 -14.33
N GLU A 123 10.63 0.21 -13.61
CA GLU A 123 9.88 0.92 -12.56
C GLU A 123 10.74 1.00 -11.28
N SER A 124 10.76 2.16 -10.61
CA SER A 124 11.41 2.30 -9.29
C SER A 124 10.37 2.17 -8.20
N TRP A 125 10.65 1.35 -7.19
CA TRP A 125 9.73 1.02 -6.12
C TRP A 125 10.37 1.28 -4.77
N HIS A 126 9.64 1.96 -3.90
CA HIS A 126 9.99 2.13 -2.50
C HIS A 126 9.04 1.30 -1.65
N TRP A 127 9.58 0.48 -0.75
CA TRP A 127 8.83 -0.43 0.09
C TRP A 127 9.03 -0.08 1.55
N LEU A 128 7.93 0.01 2.28
CA LEU A 128 7.92 0.13 3.73
C LEU A 128 7.40 -1.16 4.35
N VAL A 129 8.05 -1.63 5.42
CA VAL A 129 7.42 -2.57 6.35
C VAL A 129 6.81 -1.76 7.47
N VAL A 130 5.52 -1.94 7.71
CA VAL A 130 4.78 -1.19 8.72
C VAL A 130 4.10 -2.10 9.73
N THR A 131 3.86 -1.56 10.93
CA THR A 131 3.07 -2.19 11.99
C THR A 131 2.11 -1.18 12.63
N HIS A 132 1.06 -1.66 13.29
CA HIS A 132 0.15 -0.79 14.04
C HIS A 132 0.91 -0.03 15.14
N ILE A 133 0.54 1.23 15.36
CA ILE A 133 1.02 1.96 16.53
C ILE A 133 0.28 1.40 17.75
N ASP A 134 0.99 0.67 18.61
CA ASP A 134 0.41 0.22 19.87
C ASP A 134 0.10 1.45 20.75
N SER A 135 -1.17 1.66 21.05
CA SER A 135 -1.64 2.75 21.92
C SER A 135 -1.10 2.62 23.35
N ARG A 136 -0.57 1.46 23.74
CA ARG A 136 0.06 1.22 25.05
C ARG A 136 1.47 1.77 25.19
N LEU A 137 2.15 2.09 24.08
CA LEU A 137 3.53 2.63 24.06
C LEU A 137 3.57 4.17 24.02
N ARG A 138 2.41 4.84 24.14
CA ARG A 138 2.28 6.29 24.30
C ARG A 138 2.19 6.70 25.79
N ARG A 139 2.99 6.10 26.66
CA ARG A 139 3.19 6.55 28.04
C ARG A 139 4.64 6.88 28.27
#